data_AF-A0A820V308-F1
#
_entry.id   AF-A0A820V308-F1
#
_cell.length_a   1.000
_cell.length_b   1.000
_cell.length_c   1.000
_cell.angle_alpha   90.00
_cell.angle_beta   90.00
_cell.angle_gamma   90.00
#
_symmetry.space_group_name_H-M   'P 1'
#
loop_
_entity.id
_entity.type
_entity.pdbx_description
1 polymer ?
#
loop_
_entity_poly.entity_id
_entity_poly.type
_entity_poly.pdbx_seq_one_letter_code
_entity_poly.pdbx_strand_id
1 'polypeptide(L)' 'IVPGDPLDKSIVIRPLEAQPVNHLAREFMIKTRRRKGLSEDVSINKFFDDPMLLELARQDVLLNYPI' A
#
# COMPACT_ATOMS: atom_id res chain seq x y z
N ILE A 1 12.70 0.53 10.98
CA ILE A 1 11.60 0.66 9.99
C ILE A 1 12.21 0.46 8.62
N VAL A 2 11.55 -0.27 7.71
CA VAL A 2 12.07 -0.48 6.35
C VAL A 2 11.83 0.81 5.55
N PRO A 3 12.83 1.34 4.83
CA PRO A 3 12.65 2.56 4.04
C PRO A 3 11.69 2.35 2.85
N GLY A 4 10.96 3.41 2.51
CA GLY A 4 9.97 3.43 1.43
C GLY A 4 8.52 3.31 1.90
N ASP A 5 7.58 3.52 0.97
CA ASP A 5 6.15 3.29 1.18
C ASP A 5 5.77 1.87 0.72
N PRO A 6 5.24 1.00 1.60
CA PRO A 6 4.76 -0.32 1.19
C PRO A 6 3.51 -0.27 0.28
N LEU A 7 2.72 0.80 0.32
CA LEU A 7 1.48 0.93 -0.44
C LEU A 7 1.66 1.64 -1.79
N ASP A 8 2.84 2.17 -2.09
CA ASP A 8 3.14 2.80 -3.37
C ASP A 8 3.08 1.78 -4.53
N LYS A 9 2.08 1.95 -5.39
CA LYS A 9 1.81 1.08 -6.54
C LYS A 9 2.63 1.46 -7.78
N SER A 10 3.30 2.61 -7.78
CA SER A 10 4.13 3.04 -8.91
C SER A 10 5.42 2.21 -9.04
N ILE A 11 5.82 1.55 -7.95
CA ILE A 11 7.03 0.74 -7.87
C ILE A 11 6.78 -0.66 -8.45
N VAL A 12 7.43 -0.97 -9.57
CA VAL A 12 7.40 -2.29 -10.20
C VAL A 12 8.61 -3.13 -9.77
N ILE A 13 8.36 -4.28 -9.15
CA ILE A 13 9.40 -5.19 -8.67
C ILE A 13 9.76 -6.21 -9.76
N ARG A 14 11.00 -6.16 -10.24
CA ARG A 14 11.52 -7.13 -11.22
C ARG A 14 12.05 -8.39 -10.53
N PRO A 15 11.73 -9.60 -11.02
CA PRO A 15 12.28 -10.83 -10.47
C PRO A 15 13.80 -10.88 -10.60
N LEU A 16 14.46 -11.45 -9.58
CA LEU A 16 15.91 -11.71 -9.57
C LEU A 16 16.82 -10.47 -9.67
N GLU A 17 16.28 -9.28 -9.44
CA GLU A 17 17.04 -8.03 -9.35
C GLU A 17 16.85 -7.40 -7.97
N ALA A 18 17.95 -6.93 -7.36
CA ALA A 18 17.88 -6.19 -6.13
C ALA A 18 17.28 -4.80 -6.36
N GLN A 19 16.32 -4.41 -5.54
CA GLN A 19 15.69 -3.09 -5.63
C GLN A 19 16.50 -2.03 -4.87
N PRO A 20 16.39 -0.75 -5.27
CA PRO A 20 16.99 0.35 -4.52
C PRO A 20 16.37 0.46 -3.13
N VAL A 21 17.10 1.09 -2.21
CA VAL A 21 16.76 1.17 -0.78
C VAL A 21 15.33 1.70 -0.54
N ASN A 22 14.91 2.72 -1.29
CA ASN A 22 13.59 3.34 -1.12
C ASN A 22 12.41 2.44 -1.55
N HIS A 23 12.66 1.33 -2.23
CA HIS A 23 11.63 0.41 -2.70
C HIS A 23 11.49 -0.84 -1.82
N LEU A 24 12.34 -0.98 -0.79
CA LEU A 24 12.42 -2.19 0.04
C LEU A 24 11.12 -2.46 0.80
N ALA A 25 10.43 -1.42 1.30
CA ALA A 25 9.16 -1.59 1.99
C ALA A 25 8.11 -2.27 1.11
N ARG A 26 7.98 -1.83 -0.15
CA ARG A 26 7.10 -2.41 -1.16
C ARG A 26 7.51 -3.83 -1.51
N GLU A 27 8.80 -4.06 -1.74
CA GLU A 27 9.34 -5.37 -2.11
C GLU A 27 9.08 -6.43 -1.03
N PHE A 28 9.39 -6.12 0.23
CA PHE A 28 9.19 -7.05 1.34
C PHE A 28 7.71 -7.35 1.58
N MET A 29 6.83 -6.34 1.43
CA MET A 29 5.39 -6.52 1.53
C MET A 29 4.88 -7.47 0.44
N ILE A 30 5.20 -7.21 -0.84
CA ILE A 30 4.74 -8.04 -1.97
C ILE A 30 5.23 -9.48 -1.82
N LYS A 31 6.53 -9.68 -1.56
CA LYS A 31 7.10 -11.03 -1.42
C LYS A 31 6.46 -11.82 -0.29
N THR A 32 6.22 -11.17 0.85
CA THR A 32 5.55 -11.80 2.00
C THR A 32 4.10 -12.18 1.67
N ARG A 33 3.37 -11.34 0.95
CA ARG A 33 1.97 -11.61 0.54
C ARG A 33 1.88 -12.74 -0.50
N ARG A 34 2.73 -12.72 -1.52
CA ARG A 34 2.85 -13.82 -2.51
C ARG A 34 3.14 -15.15 -1.82
N ARG A 35 4.09 -15.18 -0.88
CA ARG A 35 4.40 -16.39 -0.09
C ARG A 35 3.20 -16.90 0.72
N LYS A 36 2.34 -15.99 1.20
CA LYS A 36 1.12 -16.32 1.94
C LYS A 36 -0.09 -16.61 1.03
N GLY A 37 0.05 -16.55 -0.30
CA GLY A 37 -1.06 -16.75 -1.23
C GLY A 37 -2.10 -15.62 -1.23
N LEU A 38 -1.70 -14.41 -0.81
CA LEU A 38 -2.58 -13.24 -0.79
C LEU A 38 -2.32 -12.36 -2.02
N SER A 39 -3.35 -11.63 -2.46
CA SER A 39 -3.22 -10.61 -3.51
C SER A 39 -2.19 -9.55 -3.12
N GLU A 40 -1.41 -9.06 -4.06
CA GLU A 40 -0.38 -8.03 -3.84
C GLU A 40 -0.99 -6.70 -3.42
N ASP A 41 -2.17 -6.38 -3.96
CA ASP A 41 -2.89 -5.17 -3.60
C ASP A 41 -3.56 -5.34 -2.24
N VAL A 42 -3.18 -4.44 -1.32
CA VAL A 42 -3.84 -4.26 -0.03
C VAL A 42 -5.01 -3.30 -0.25
N SER A 43 -6.23 -3.84 -0.17
CA SER A 43 -7.45 -3.05 -0.23
C SER A 43 -8.09 -3.00 1.16
N ILE A 44 -8.38 -1.80 1.63
CA ILE A 44 -9.08 -1.55 2.88
C ILE A 44 -10.58 -1.87 2.80
N ASN A 45 -11.13 -1.91 1.58
CA ASN A 45 -12.56 -2.15 1.33
C ASN A 45 -13.03 -3.53 1.82
N LYS A 46 -12.11 -4.46 2.06
CA LYS A 46 -12.43 -5.78 2.61
C LYS A 46 -12.62 -5.79 4.13
N PHE A 47 -12.26 -4.70 4.80
CA PHE A 47 -12.18 -4.64 6.26
C PHE A 47 -13.09 -3.59 6.89
N PHE A 48 -13.60 -2.66 6.08
CA PHE A 48 -14.44 -1.56 6.56
C PHE A 48 -15.74 -1.52 5.77
N ASP A 49 -16.83 -1.25 6.48
CA ASP A 49 -18.13 -1.05 5.88
C ASP A 49 -18.20 0.29 5.13
N ASP A 50 -19.08 0.36 4.13
CA ASP A 50 -19.32 1.53 3.29
C ASP A 50 -19.47 2.86 4.06
N PRO A 51 -20.24 2.98 5.16
CA PRO A 51 -20.34 4.24 5.90
C PRO A 51 -19.02 4.69 6.50
N MET A 52 -18.16 3.74 6.92
CA MET A 52 -16.87 4.05 7.51
C MET A 52 -15.85 4.48 6.44
N LEU A 53 -15.89 3.85 5.27
CA LEU A 53 -15.08 4.23 4.10
C LEU A 53 -15.40 5.64 3.62
N LEU A 54 -16.68 6.03 3.61
CA LEU A 54 -17.12 7.37 3.21
C LEU A 54 -16.58 8.44 4.16
N GLU A 55 -16.61 8.19 5.46
CA GLU A 55 -16.10 9.13 6.47
C GLU A 55 -14.57 9.29 6.35
N LEU A 56 -13.84 8.19 6.15
CA LEU A 56 -12.40 8.22 5.90
C LEU A 56 -12.05 9.04 4.65
N ALA A 57 -12.78 8.84 3.55
CA ALA A 57 -12.57 9.60 2.32
C ALA A 57 -12.85 11.09 2.52
N ARG A 58 -13.89 11.43 3.28
CA ARG A 58 -14.21 12.82 3.62
C ARG A 58 -13.11 13.49 4.44
N GLN A 59 -12.54 12.78 5.42
CA GLN A 59 -11.42 13.28 6.22
C GLN A 59 -10.15 13.50 5.38
N ASP A 60 -9.82 12.57 4.49
CA ASP A 60 -8.64 12.67 3.62
C ASP A 60 -8.71 13.91 2.70
N VAL A 61 -9.90 14.22 2.17
CA VAL A 61 -10.12 15.45 1.39
C VAL A 61 -9.87 16.71 2.21
N LEU A 62 -10.37 16.76 3.46
CA LEU A 62 -10.17 17.91 4.35
C LEU A 62 -8.70 18.14 4.71
N LEU A 63 -7.92 17.07 4.84
CA LEU A 63 -6.50 17.15 5.20
C LEU A 63 -5.61 17.52 4.00
N ASN A 64 -5.94 17.01 2.80
CA ASN A 64 -5.12 17.24 1.60
C ASN A 64 -5.51 18.52 0.83
N TYR A 65 -6.72 19.04 1.02
CA TYR A 65 -7.19 20.30 0.44
C TYR A 65 -7.84 21.17 1.53
N PRO A 66 -7.03 21.86 2.36
CA PRO A 66 -7.56 22.81 3.31
C PRO A 66 -8.24 23.96 2.55
N ILE A 67 -9.52 24.21 2.87
CA ILE A 67 -10.23 25.44 2.48
C ILE A 67 -9.59 26.64 3.18
#